data_AF-A0AA38PIY6-F1
#
_entry.id   AF-A0AA38PIY6-F1
#
_cell.length_a   1.000
_cell.length_b   1.000
_cell.length_c   1.000
_cell.angle_alpha   90.00
_cell.angle_beta   90.00
_cell.angle_gamma   90.00
#
_symmetry.space_group_name_H-M   'P 1'
#
loop_
_entity.id
_entity.type
_entity.pdbx_description
1 polymer ?
#
loop_
_entity_poly.entity_id
_entity_poly.type
_entity_poly.pdbx_seq_one_letter_code
_entity_poly.pdbx_strand_id
1 'polypeptide(L)'
;QGETTHRTVKRAYRFHTNHRRYAAQIAKNDYRVRFLQRIRHFMKPKKLSPGVGFSDDEPLPYSDPSAPYHIALGQKYPVDIRQFVSENKDDIAMQDFVCKLKRQILYQLFAQVLGKDAPAEISNAELNALIIKGNKLFKHKVIRINYTTYDLRRDQDSINPRTHPDIITLSSTDSSHPFTYGRIIGIFHANVMFSGTQSIQPIGLKRVDILWIRWYRCDESYESGFEAKQQPRIYFMDPRDPAAFDFLDPIDVIRAVHIIPAFQYSDVEEEDASLVFAQDSIARVYEHITVFGTREIETEDWSRNYVNM
;
A
#
# COMPACT_ATOMS: atom_id res chain seq x y z
N GLN A 1 16.42 -11.33 -20.09
CA GLN A 1 15.76 -12.57 -20.56
C GLN A 1 15.10 -12.36 -21.93
N GLY A 2 15.88 -12.11 -22.99
CA GLY A 2 15.32 -12.02 -24.36
C GLY A 2 15.13 -13.38 -25.05
N GLU A 3 15.58 -14.46 -24.41
CA GLU A 3 15.75 -15.76 -25.07
C GLU A 3 14.46 -16.60 -25.14
N THR A 4 13.51 -16.37 -24.22
CA THR A 4 12.23 -17.09 -24.14
C THR A 4 11.06 -16.31 -24.72
N THR A 5 11.05 -14.98 -24.65
CA THR A 5 10.01 -14.12 -25.27
C THR A 5 9.95 -14.29 -26.79
N HIS A 6 11.11 -14.46 -27.43
CA HIS A 6 11.18 -14.79 -28.85
C HIS A 6 10.53 -16.15 -29.18
N ARG A 7 10.52 -17.13 -28.25
CA ARG A 7 9.81 -18.41 -28.46
C ARG A 7 8.30 -18.20 -28.43
N THR A 8 7.80 -17.36 -27.54
CA THR A 8 6.37 -17.02 -27.44
C THR A 8 5.90 -16.27 -28.69
N VAL A 9 6.66 -15.27 -29.14
CA VAL A 9 6.37 -14.53 -30.39
C VAL A 9 6.49 -15.44 -31.61
N LYS A 10 7.49 -16.32 -31.70
CA LYS A 10 7.61 -17.32 -32.78
C LYS A 10 6.45 -18.32 -32.79
N ARG A 11 5.98 -18.75 -31.60
CA ARG A 11 4.83 -19.64 -31.46
C ARG A 11 3.53 -18.92 -31.86
N ALA A 12 3.37 -17.66 -31.46
CA ALA A 12 2.24 -16.82 -31.88
C ALA A 12 2.27 -16.59 -33.41
N TYR A 13 3.43 -16.26 -33.98
CA TYR A 13 3.62 -16.13 -35.42
C TYR A 13 3.23 -17.41 -36.17
N ARG A 14 3.75 -18.56 -35.74
CA ARG A 14 3.54 -19.86 -36.41
C ARG A 14 2.11 -20.39 -36.34
N PHE A 15 1.45 -20.25 -35.19
CA PHE A 15 0.16 -20.90 -34.94
C PHE A 15 -1.04 -19.95 -34.92
N HIS A 16 -0.81 -18.64 -34.77
CA HIS A 16 -1.87 -17.67 -34.49
C HIS A 16 -1.87 -16.47 -35.44
N THR A 17 -1.09 -16.52 -36.53
CA THR A 17 -1.12 -15.51 -37.60
C THR A 17 -1.19 -16.15 -38.98
N ASN A 18 -1.74 -15.41 -39.94
CA ASN A 18 -1.73 -15.81 -41.35
C ASN A 18 -0.47 -15.33 -42.11
N HIS A 19 0.60 -14.99 -41.38
CA HIS A 19 1.91 -14.54 -41.91
C HIS A 19 1.85 -13.22 -42.72
N ARG A 20 0.73 -12.49 -42.71
CA ARG A 20 0.55 -11.17 -43.36
C ARG A 20 0.29 -10.11 -42.31
N ARG A 21 1.07 -9.03 -42.24
CA ARG A 21 0.98 -8.01 -41.16
C ARG A 21 0.93 -8.65 -39.76
N TYR A 22 1.79 -9.64 -39.54
CA TYR A 22 1.75 -10.51 -38.36
C TYR A 22 1.90 -9.76 -37.04
N ALA A 23 2.69 -8.68 -36.99
CA ALA A 23 2.88 -7.87 -35.78
C ALA A 23 1.53 -7.34 -35.22
N ALA A 24 0.67 -6.81 -36.09
CA ALA A 24 -0.66 -6.33 -35.70
C ALA A 24 -1.59 -7.47 -35.24
N GLN A 25 -1.44 -8.67 -35.81
CA GLN A 25 -2.23 -9.84 -35.42
C GLN A 25 -1.80 -10.39 -34.06
N ILE A 26 -0.50 -10.44 -33.80
CA ILE A 26 0.07 -10.84 -32.51
C ILE A 26 -0.39 -9.86 -31.44
N ALA A 27 -0.23 -8.54 -31.66
CA ALA A 27 -0.70 -7.52 -30.73
C ALA A 27 -2.22 -7.62 -30.48
N LYS A 28 -3.02 -7.86 -31.51
CA LYS A 28 -4.48 -8.02 -31.38
C LYS A 28 -4.86 -9.28 -30.59
N ASN A 29 -4.13 -10.38 -30.75
CA ASN A 29 -4.36 -11.59 -29.97
C ASN A 29 -3.92 -11.43 -28.52
N ASP A 30 -2.78 -10.81 -28.26
CA ASP A 30 -2.33 -10.50 -26.90
C ASP A 30 -3.35 -9.62 -26.18
N TYR A 31 -3.79 -8.55 -26.85
CA TYR A 31 -4.88 -7.70 -26.36
C TYR A 31 -6.16 -8.49 -26.08
N ARG A 32 -6.55 -9.43 -26.95
CA ARG A 32 -7.74 -10.26 -26.77
C ARG A 32 -7.61 -11.22 -25.59
N VAL A 33 -6.44 -11.81 -25.36
CA VAL A 33 -6.16 -12.68 -24.21
C VAL A 33 -6.26 -11.87 -22.92
N ARG A 34 -5.58 -10.70 -22.86
CA ARG A 34 -5.67 -9.78 -21.71
C ARG A 34 -7.11 -9.31 -21.47
N PHE A 35 -7.86 -8.99 -22.54
CA PHE A 35 -9.26 -8.58 -22.45
C PHE A 35 -10.18 -9.70 -21.91
N LEU A 36 -9.98 -10.95 -22.34
CA LEU A 36 -10.74 -12.09 -21.83
C LEU A 36 -10.40 -12.43 -20.37
N GLN A 37 -9.13 -12.31 -19.99
CA GLN A 37 -8.70 -12.40 -18.59
C GLN A 37 -9.38 -11.31 -17.75
N ARG A 38 -9.45 -10.08 -18.28
CA ARG A 38 -10.14 -8.94 -17.65
C ARG A 38 -11.65 -9.18 -17.49
N ILE A 39 -12.33 -9.72 -18.50
CA ILE A 39 -13.75 -10.11 -18.41
C ILE A 39 -13.97 -11.18 -17.32
N ARG A 40 -13.12 -12.21 -17.28
CA ARG A 40 -13.17 -13.22 -16.21
C ARG A 40 -13.01 -12.61 -14.82
N HIS A 41 -12.15 -11.60 -14.70
CA HIS A 41 -11.95 -10.86 -13.46
C HIS A 41 -13.23 -10.10 -13.03
N PHE A 42 -13.89 -9.39 -13.95
CA PHE A 42 -15.15 -8.68 -13.66
C PHE A 42 -16.31 -9.60 -13.25
N MET A 43 -16.28 -10.88 -13.63
CA MET A 43 -17.30 -11.87 -13.25
C MET A 43 -17.08 -12.50 -11.87
N LYS A 44 -15.95 -12.26 -11.19
CA LYS A 44 -15.72 -12.76 -9.82
C LYS A 44 -16.54 -11.94 -8.80
N PRO A 45 -17.00 -12.54 -7.70
CA PRO A 45 -17.67 -11.80 -6.63
C PRO A 45 -16.73 -10.75 -6.02
N LYS A 46 -17.26 -9.55 -5.75
CA LYS A 46 -16.49 -8.44 -5.17
C LYS A 46 -16.09 -8.77 -3.72
N LYS A 47 -14.78 -8.83 -3.46
CA LYS A 47 -14.18 -8.88 -2.12
C LYS A 47 -14.43 -7.56 -1.36
N LEU A 48 -14.47 -7.62 -0.03
CA LEU A 48 -14.52 -6.45 0.85
C LEU A 48 -13.25 -5.58 0.69
N SER A 49 -13.31 -4.49 -0.09
CA SER A 49 -12.13 -3.63 -0.31
C SER A 49 -11.71 -2.81 0.92
N PRO A 50 -10.41 -2.53 1.10
CA PRO A 50 -9.90 -1.63 2.14
C PRO A 50 -10.08 -0.14 1.77
N GLY A 51 -10.33 0.17 0.49
CA GLY A 51 -10.66 1.52 0.04
C GLY A 51 -12.11 1.93 0.37
N VAL A 52 -12.38 3.22 0.24
CA VAL A 52 -13.73 3.78 0.37
C VAL A 52 -14.18 4.42 -0.95
N GLY A 53 -15.45 4.24 -1.30
CA GLY A 53 -16.09 4.85 -2.47
C GLY A 53 -16.16 6.37 -2.40
N PHE A 54 -16.14 7.05 -3.56
CA PHE A 54 -16.35 8.52 -3.65
C PHE A 54 -17.84 8.91 -3.67
N SER A 55 -18.77 7.97 -3.58
CA SER A 55 -20.22 8.22 -3.62
C SER A 55 -20.78 8.98 -2.41
N ASP A 56 -19.95 9.26 -1.41
CA ASP A 56 -20.35 9.81 -0.13
C ASP A 56 -19.42 10.97 0.27
N ASP A 57 -19.96 12.06 0.79
CA ASP A 57 -19.14 13.14 1.32
C ASP A 57 -18.76 12.90 2.78
N GLU A 58 -17.47 13.01 3.08
CA GLU A 58 -16.92 13.12 4.44
C GLU A 58 -15.84 14.21 4.41
N PRO A 59 -16.22 15.49 4.39
CA PRO A 59 -15.28 16.58 4.25
C PRO A 59 -14.38 16.67 5.48
N LEU A 60 -13.06 16.70 5.25
CA LEU A 60 -12.08 16.99 6.29
C LEU A 60 -12.05 18.51 6.52
N PRO A 61 -12.37 19.00 7.74
CA PRO A 61 -12.27 20.43 8.04
C PRO A 61 -10.83 20.93 7.91
N TYR A 62 -10.66 22.26 7.99
CA TYR A 62 -9.33 22.85 8.11
C TYR A 62 -8.62 22.27 9.33
N SER A 63 -7.38 21.82 9.14
CA SER A 63 -6.55 21.22 10.18
C SER A 63 -5.72 22.28 10.90
N ASP A 64 -5.44 22.05 12.18
CA ASP A 64 -4.38 22.78 12.90
C ASP A 64 -3.03 22.55 12.21
N PRO A 65 -2.31 23.60 11.76
CA PRO A 65 -0.99 23.47 11.15
C PRO A 65 0.07 22.83 12.06
N SER A 66 -0.18 22.80 13.38
CA SER A 66 0.70 22.22 14.39
C SER A 66 0.49 20.72 14.56
N ALA A 67 -0.66 20.19 14.14
CA ALA A 67 -0.93 18.76 14.16
C ALA A 67 -0.07 18.05 13.10
N PRO A 68 0.50 16.87 13.38
CA PRO A 68 1.33 16.14 12.40
C PRO A 68 0.51 15.66 11.20
N TYR A 69 -0.74 15.25 11.44
CA TYR A 69 -1.65 14.77 10.40
C TYR A 69 -3.12 14.99 10.78
N HIS A 70 -4.01 14.76 9.82
CA HIS A 70 -5.46 14.84 10.01
C HIS A 70 -6.19 13.73 9.25
N ILE A 71 -7.04 13.01 9.97
CA ILE A 71 -7.95 11.96 9.47
C ILE A 71 -9.36 12.24 10.02
N ALA A 72 -10.39 11.83 9.28
CA ALA A 72 -11.76 12.07 9.66
C ALA A 72 -12.12 11.45 11.02
N LEU A 73 -12.98 12.13 11.78
CA LEU A 73 -13.42 11.65 13.09
C LEU A 73 -14.57 10.65 13.01
N GLY A 74 -15.26 10.60 11.86
CA GLY A 74 -16.45 9.80 11.65
C GLY A 74 -16.22 8.29 11.71
N GLN A 75 -17.31 7.57 11.96
CA GLN A 75 -17.35 6.11 12.04
C GLN A 75 -18.23 5.52 10.92
N LYS A 76 -18.34 6.22 9.79
CA LYS A 76 -19.31 5.95 8.72
C LYS A 76 -19.06 4.64 7.98
N TYR A 77 -17.81 4.19 7.89
CA TYR A 77 -17.44 2.98 7.15
C TYR A 77 -16.84 1.91 8.07
N PRO A 78 -17.65 1.27 8.93
CA PRO A 78 -17.17 0.18 9.77
C PRO A 78 -16.88 -1.07 8.94
N VAL A 79 -15.85 -1.80 9.36
CA VAL A 79 -15.43 -3.09 8.82
C VAL A 79 -15.23 -4.02 10.01
N ASP A 80 -15.97 -5.13 10.06
CA ASP A 80 -15.69 -6.18 11.04
C ASP A 80 -14.41 -6.91 10.64
N ILE A 81 -13.44 -6.97 11.55
CA ILE A 81 -12.10 -7.53 11.29
C ILE A 81 -12.20 -9.02 10.96
N ARG A 82 -13.08 -9.78 11.63
CA ARG A 82 -13.18 -11.24 11.42
C ARG A 82 -13.77 -11.51 10.06
N GLN A 83 -14.83 -10.80 9.68
CA GLN A 83 -15.43 -10.90 8.36
C GLN A 83 -14.41 -10.52 7.27
N PHE A 84 -13.74 -9.38 7.42
CA PHE A 84 -12.74 -8.90 6.46
C PHE A 84 -11.61 -9.90 6.24
N VAL A 85 -11.09 -10.51 7.30
CA VAL A 85 -10.07 -11.56 7.20
C VAL A 85 -10.63 -12.82 6.55
N SER A 86 -11.83 -13.25 6.94
CA SER A 86 -12.43 -14.49 6.41
C SER A 86 -12.71 -14.43 4.90
N GLU A 87 -13.17 -13.28 4.40
CA GLU A 87 -13.49 -13.09 2.98
C GLU A 87 -12.24 -12.95 2.10
N ASN A 88 -11.10 -12.56 2.69
CA ASN A 88 -9.84 -12.33 1.99
C ASN A 88 -8.73 -13.31 2.37
N LYS A 89 -9.07 -14.42 3.05
CA LYS A 89 -8.11 -15.35 3.65
C LYS A 89 -7.06 -15.95 2.69
N ASP A 90 -7.41 -16.06 1.40
CA ASP A 90 -6.56 -16.66 0.37
C ASP A 90 -5.60 -15.63 -0.26
N ASP A 91 -5.71 -14.36 0.14
CA ASP A 91 -4.85 -13.27 -0.34
C ASP A 91 -3.55 -13.20 0.46
N ILE A 92 -2.42 -13.10 -0.23
CA ILE A 92 -1.11 -13.06 0.42
C ILE A 92 -0.93 -11.80 1.29
N ALA A 93 -1.58 -10.69 0.94
CA ALA A 93 -1.56 -9.48 1.75
C ALA A 93 -2.25 -9.68 3.12
N MET A 94 -3.08 -10.71 3.27
CA MET A 94 -3.76 -11.04 4.53
C MET A 94 -2.93 -11.90 5.47
N GLN A 95 -1.74 -12.34 5.06
CA GLN A 95 -0.82 -13.10 5.90
C GLN A 95 -0.46 -12.30 7.15
N ASP A 96 -0.74 -12.89 8.32
CA ASP A 96 -0.52 -12.30 9.65
C ASP A 96 -1.21 -10.94 9.91
N PHE A 97 -2.22 -10.59 9.11
CA PHE A 97 -2.90 -9.29 9.15
C PHE A 97 -3.31 -8.86 10.57
N VAL A 98 -4.02 -9.73 11.30
CA VAL A 98 -4.52 -9.41 12.66
C VAL A 98 -3.36 -9.24 13.64
N CYS A 99 -2.32 -10.07 13.52
CA CYS A 99 -1.16 -10.01 14.41
C CYS A 99 -0.40 -8.70 14.23
N LYS A 100 -0.09 -8.34 12.97
CA LYS A 100 0.58 -7.09 12.61
C LYS A 100 -0.25 -5.86 13.01
N LEU A 101 -1.55 -5.88 12.73
CA LEU A 101 -2.48 -4.82 13.13
C LEU A 101 -2.46 -4.59 14.64
N LYS A 102 -2.64 -5.65 15.43
CA LYS A 102 -2.64 -5.54 16.90
C LYS A 102 -1.29 -5.04 17.44
N ARG A 103 -0.19 -5.54 16.88
CA ARG A 103 1.16 -5.16 17.27
C ARG A 103 1.38 -3.67 17.02
N GLN A 104 1.04 -3.17 15.82
CA GLN A 104 1.18 -1.75 15.51
C GLN A 104 0.29 -0.89 16.41
N ILE A 105 -0.97 -1.29 16.64
CA ILE A 105 -1.86 -0.60 17.58
C ILE A 105 -1.24 -0.48 18.97
N LEU A 106 -0.61 -1.55 19.48
CA LEU A 106 0.02 -1.54 20.80
C LEU A 106 1.25 -0.65 20.84
N TYR A 107 2.11 -0.68 19.82
CA TYR A 107 3.25 0.23 19.72
C TYR A 107 2.81 1.69 19.81
N GLN A 108 1.78 2.07 19.03
CA GLN A 108 1.23 3.43 19.07
C GLN A 108 0.59 3.77 20.42
N LEU A 109 -0.25 2.87 20.94
CA LEU A 109 -0.96 3.08 22.21
C LEU A 109 0.02 3.25 23.37
N PHE A 110 1.04 2.42 23.44
CA PHE A 110 2.06 2.48 24.49
C PHE A 110 2.98 3.69 24.31
N ALA A 111 3.41 4.02 23.10
CA ALA A 111 4.16 5.25 22.85
C ALA A 111 3.37 6.49 23.30
N GLN A 112 2.06 6.54 23.02
CA GLN A 112 1.20 7.66 23.39
C GLN A 112 0.96 7.77 24.90
N VAL A 113 0.76 6.64 25.59
CA VAL A 113 0.33 6.61 27.00
C VAL A 113 1.48 6.47 27.99
N LEU A 114 2.48 5.67 27.65
CA LEU A 114 3.64 5.34 28.50
C LEU A 114 4.89 6.13 28.12
N GLY A 115 4.99 6.63 26.88
CA GLY A 115 6.13 7.39 26.41
C GLY A 115 7.44 6.60 26.52
N LYS A 116 8.37 7.08 27.35
CA LYS A 116 9.68 6.43 27.55
C LYS A 116 9.60 5.07 28.26
N ASP A 117 8.52 4.83 28.98
CA ASP A 117 8.29 3.57 29.70
C ASP A 117 7.59 2.53 28.82
N ALA A 118 7.36 2.84 27.53
CA ALA A 118 6.79 1.89 26.58
C ALA A 118 7.76 0.71 26.34
N PRO A 119 7.26 -0.54 26.30
CA PRO A 119 8.10 -1.69 26.02
C PRO A 119 8.63 -1.63 24.57
N ALA A 120 9.90 -2.00 24.39
CA ALA A 120 10.53 -2.05 23.07
C ALA A 120 9.93 -3.17 22.18
N GLU A 121 9.49 -4.27 22.80
CA GLU A 121 8.89 -5.40 22.11
C GLU A 121 7.52 -5.73 22.70
N ILE A 122 6.57 -6.07 21.83
CA ILE A 122 5.23 -6.49 22.25
C ILE A 122 5.20 -8.00 22.50
N SER A 123 4.82 -8.38 23.71
CA SER A 123 4.64 -9.77 24.13
C SER A 123 3.28 -10.35 23.72
N ASN A 124 3.17 -11.67 23.71
CA ASN A 124 1.88 -12.35 23.47
C ASN A 124 0.83 -12.04 24.55
N ALA A 125 1.26 -11.80 25.79
CA ALA A 125 0.36 -11.40 26.87
C ALA A 125 -0.28 -10.03 26.57
N GLU A 126 0.50 -9.08 26.06
CA GLU A 126 0.02 -7.75 25.66
C GLU A 126 -0.90 -7.83 24.43
N LEU A 127 -0.56 -8.64 23.42
CA LEU A 127 -1.42 -8.86 22.24
C LEU A 127 -2.81 -9.42 22.61
N ASN A 128 -2.86 -10.27 23.64
CA ASN A 128 -4.09 -10.87 24.14
C ASN A 128 -4.89 -9.91 25.03
N ALA A 129 -4.21 -8.99 25.73
CA ALA A 129 -4.82 -7.94 26.56
C ALA A 129 -5.39 -6.77 25.73
N LEU A 130 -5.01 -6.64 24.45
CA LEU A 130 -5.58 -5.65 23.54
C LEU A 130 -7.02 -6.02 23.14
N ILE A 131 -7.95 -5.09 23.40
CA ILE A 131 -9.37 -5.19 23.06
C ILE A 131 -9.70 -4.14 22.01
N ILE A 132 -10.05 -4.58 20.79
CA ILE A 132 -10.59 -3.71 19.75
C ILE A 132 -12.12 -3.66 19.90
N LYS A 133 -12.66 -2.48 20.19
CA LYS A 133 -14.08 -2.29 20.52
C LYS A 133 -14.96 -2.76 19.36
N GLY A 134 -15.81 -3.76 19.66
CA GLY A 134 -16.75 -4.32 18.69
C GLY A 134 -16.10 -5.04 17.51
N ASN A 135 -14.79 -5.37 17.60
CA ASN A 135 -14.04 -6.01 16.51
C ASN A 135 -14.08 -5.22 15.19
N LYS A 136 -14.16 -3.89 15.27
CA LYS A 136 -14.34 -3.00 14.12
C LYS A 136 -13.12 -2.13 13.84
N LEU A 137 -12.75 -2.06 12.57
CA LEU A 137 -11.99 -0.97 11.99
C LEU A 137 -12.96 0.00 11.32
N PHE A 138 -12.59 1.27 11.24
CA PHE A 138 -13.34 2.27 10.50
C PHE A 138 -12.45 2.81 9.40
N LYS A 139 -12.90 2.65 8.15
CA LYS A 139 -12.16 3.08 6.97
C LYS A 139 -12.30 4.57 6.74
N HIS A 140 -11.21 5.17 6.25
CA HIS A 140 -11.15 6.56 5.86
C HIS A 140 -10.70 6.72 4.42
N LYS A 141 -11.13 7.80 3.78
CA LYS A 141 -10.84 8.10 2.37
C LYS A 141 -9.47 8.74 2.18
N VAL A 142 -9.16 9.67 3.07
CA VAL A 142 -8.06 10.61 2.91
C VAL A 142 -7.40 10.80 4.27
N ILE A 143 -6.07 10.87 4.23
CA ILE A 143 -5.25 11.42 5.29
C ILE A 143 -4.55 12.65 4.75
N ARG A 144 -4.47 13.69 5.58
CA ARG A 144 -3.67 14.89 5.30
C ARG A 144 -2.43 14.89 6.20
N ILE A 145 -1.25 15.03 5.63
CA ILE A 145 0.03 15.09 6.37
C ILE A 145 0.54 16.52 6.32
N ASN A 146 0.79 17.11 7.49
CA ASN A 146 1.37 18.45 7.59
C ASN A 146 2.89 18.32 7.70
N TYR A 147 3.61 19.00 6.81
CA TYR A 147 5.07 18.99 6.82
C TYR A 147 5.63 20.42 6.76
N THR A 148 6.90 20.53 7.11
CA THR A 148 7.62 21.79 7.03
C THR A 148 8.41 21.83 5.73
N THR A 149 8.19 22.85 4.92
CA THR A 149 8.93 23.09 3.69
C THR A 149 10.30 23.70 3.97
N TYR A 150 11.18 23.70 2.97
CA TYR A 150 12.55 24.23 3.10
C TYR A 150 12.60 25.71 3.54
N ASP A 151 11.62 26.52 3.13
CA ASP A 151 11.46 27.92 3.55
C ASP A 151 10.79 28.09 4.92
N LEU A 152 10.77 27.02 5.74
CA LEU A 152 10.23 26.97 7.10
C LEU A 152 8.73 27.29 7.19
N ARG A 153 7.99 27.06 6.09
CA ARG A 153 6.53 27.18 6.06
C ARG A 153 5.89 25.83 6.30
N ARG A 154 4.59 25.86 6.60
CA ARG A 154 3.76 24.66 6.70
C ARG A 154 3.05 24.44 5.37
N ASP A 155 3.13 23.22 4.88
CA ASP A 155 2.35 22.75 3.75
C ASP A 155 1.69 21.41 4.11
N GLN A 156 0.76 20.96 3.26
CA GLN A 156 -0.08 19.81 3.53
C GLN A 156 -0.28 18.95 2.29
N ASP A 157 0.09 17.67 2.42
CA ASP A 157 -0.19 16.67 1.40
C ASP A 157 -1.50 15.96 1.68
N SER A 158 -2.30 15.71 0.63
CA SER A 158 -3.53 14.92 0.70
C SER A 158 -3.31 13.55 0.07
N ILE A 159 -3.29 12.51 0.90
CA ILE A 159 -3.01 11.13 0.46
C ILE A 159 -4.31 10.34 0.40
N ASN A 160 -4.50 9.60 -0.69
CA ASN A 160 -5.67 8.77 -0.92
C ASN A 160 -5.24 7.43 -1.54
N PRO A 161 -5.56 6.27 -0.92
CA PRO A 161 -5.20 4.94 -1.43
C PRO A 161 -5.59 4.68 -2.89
N ARG A 162 -6.62 5.36 -3.39
CA ARG A 162 -7.12 5.21 -4.77
C ARG A 162 -6.41 6.08 -5.80
N THR A 163 -5.75 7.18 -5.43
CA THR A 163 -5.28 8.16 -6.44
C THR A 163 -3.89 8.69 -6.22
N HIS A 164 -3.49 8.90 -4.98
CA HIS A 164 -2.17 9.41 -4.61
C HIS A 164 -1.78 8.68 -3.33
N PRO A 165 -1.42 7.38 -3.42
CA PRO A 165 -1.27 6.52 -2.25
C PRO A 165 0.16 6.45 -1.73
N ASP A 166 1.14 6.93 -2.50
CA ASP A 166 2.55 6.70 -2.22
C ASP A 166 3.07 7.72 -1.20
N ILE A 167 3.84 7.22 -0.23
CA ILE A 167 4.38 7.96 0.90
C ILE A 167 5.88 7.72 1.06
N ILE A 168 6.52 8.64 1.79
CA ILE A 168 7.92 8.54 2.21
C ILE A 168 8.02 8.58 3.74
N THR A 169 8.86 7.69 4.28
CA THR A 169 9.15 7.52 5.70
C THR A 169 10.67 7.52 5.93
N LEU A 170 11.12 7.66 7.18
CA LEU A 170 12.56 7.56 7.48
C LEU A 170 13.02 6.10 7.44
N SER A 171 14.19 5.85 6.87
CA SER A 171 14.86 4.55 6.96
C SER A 171 15.47 4.34 8.34
N SER A 172 15.82 3.08 8.64
CA SER A 172 16.76 2.76 9.72
C SER A 172 18.09 3.48 9.52
N THR A 173 18.77 3.83 10.62
CA THR A 173 20.08 4.49 10.62
C THR A 173 21.17 3.68 9.92
N ASP A 174 20.98 2.37 9.83
CA ASP A 174 21.93 1.45 9.21
C ASP A 174 21.70 1.30 7.69
N SER A 175 20.66 1.93 7.15
CA SER A 175 20.36 1.91 5.72
C SER A 175 21.26 2.85 4.94
N SER A 176 21.72 2.41 3.76
CA SER A 176 22.49 3.24 2.82
C SER A 176 21.68 4.40 2.23
N HIS A 177 20.35 4.27 2.19
CA HIS A 177 19.44 5.28 1.66
C HIS A 177 18.53 5.81 2.78
N PRO A 178 18.45 7.14 3.00
CA PRO A 178 17.83 7.73 4.20
C PRO A 178 16.31 7.55 4.29
N PHE A 179 15.65 7.12 3.22
CA PHE A 179 14.19 7.06 3.16
C PHE A 179 13.66 5.69 2.77
N THR A 180 12.51 5.33 3.34
CA THR A 180 11.71 4.20 2.89
C THR A 180 10.47 4.72 2.17
N TYR A 181 9.96 3.95 1.21
CA TYR A 181 8.80 4.33 0.42
C TYR A 181 7.73 3.25 0.54
N GLY A 182 6.48 3.65 0.64
CA GLY A 182 5.35 2.74 0.77
C GLY A 182 4.15 3.22 -0.01
N ARG A 183 3.29 2.29 -0.41
CA ARG A 183 1.98 2.56 -1.00
C ARG A 183 0.89 2.27 0.02
N ILE A 184 0.11 3.27 0.40
CA ILE A 184 -1.04 3.07 1.29
C ILE A 184 -2.13 2.28 0.56
N ILE A 185 -2.48 1.14 1.13
CA ILE A 185 -3.60 0.27 0.70
C ILE A 185 -4.89 0.68 1.42
N GLY A 186 -4.79 1.03 2.72
CA GLY A 186 -5.95 1.35 3.53
C GLY A 186 -5.61 2.35 4.63
N ILE A 187 -6.58 3.21 4.95
CA ILE A 187 -6.51 4.15 6.06
C ILE A 187 -7.60 3.74 7.04
N PHE A 188 -7.22 3.45 8.27
CA PHE A 188 -8.12 2.97 9.29
C PHE A 188 -7.99 3.76 10.57
N HIS A 189 -9.05 3.74 11.38
CA HIS A 189 -8.91 3.92 12.82
C HIS A 189 -9.58 2.77 13.56
N ALA A 190 -9.11 2.52 14.79
CA ALA A 190 -9.68 1.58 15.72
C ALA A 190 -9.92 2.27 17.07
N ASN A 191 -11.02 1.92 17.72
CA ASN A 191 -11.25 2.27 19.12
C ASN A 191 -10.83 1.09 19.97
N VAL A 192 -9.84 1.27 20.83
CA VAL A 192 -9.16 0.18 21.54
C VAL A 192 -9.08 0.44 23.03
N MET A 193 -9.02 -0.64 23.80
CA MET A 193 -8.75 -0.64 25.23
C MET A 193 -7.65 -1.66 25.49
N PHE A 194 -6.91 -1.47 26.58
CA PHE A 194 -5.94 -2.43 27.04
C PHE A 194 -6.34 -2.89 28.44
N SER A 195 -6.59 -4.19 28.63
CA SER A 195 -7.08 -4.70 29.92
C SER A 195 -6.02 -4.71 31.02
N GLY A 196 -4.77 -4.42 30.69
CA GLY A 196 -3.63 -4.54 31.61
C GLY A 196 -2.97 -5.91 31.53
N THR A 197 -1.71 -5.96 31.95
CA THR A 197 -0.91 -7.16 32.22
C THR A 197 -0.28 -7.05 33.61
N GLN A 198 0.61 -7.97 33.98
CA GLN A 198 1.36 -7.86 35.25
C GLN A 198 2.25 -6.62 35.29
N SER A 199 2.78 -6.20 34.13
CA SER A 199 3.74 -5.09 34.00
C SER A 199 3.08 -3.76 33.62
N ILE A 200 1.96 -3.79 32.90
CA ILE A 200 1.34 -2.60 32.32
C ILE A 200 -0.08 -2.43 32.86
N GLN A 201 -0.37 -1.24 33.38
CA GLN A 201 -1.69 -0.92 33.92
C GLN A 201 -2.76 -0.89 32.81
N PRO A 202 -4.04 -1.14 33.15
CA PRO A 202 -5.13 -1.02 32.19
C PRO A 202 -5.20 0.38 31.56
N ILE A 203 -5.43 0.44 30.25
CA ILE A 203 -5.63 1.69 29.50
C ILE A 203 -7.08 1.74 29.04
N GLY A 204 -7.75 2.84 29.41
CA GLY A 204 -9.13 3.10 28.99
C GLY A 204 -9.27 3.27 27.46
N LEU A 205 -10.50 3.55 27.02
CA LEU A 205 -10.80 3.67 25.60
C LEU A 205 -9.97 4.77 24.92
N LYS A 206 -9.20 4.39 23.91
CA LYS A 206 -8.42 5.29 23.06
C LYS A 206 -8.73 5.03 21.60
N ARG A 207 -8.64 6.09 20.80
CA ARG A 207 -8.64 5.98 19.35
C ARG A 207 -7.19 5.87 18.88
N VAL A 208 -6.94 4.96 17.96
CA VAL A 208 -5.64 4.75 17.32
C VAL A 208 -5.87 4.77 15.82
N ASP A 209 -5.08 5.57 15.09
CA ASP A 209 -5.15 5.75 13.64
C ASP A 209 -4.01 4.95 13.00
N ILE A 210 -4.30 4.14 11.98
CA ILE A 210 -3.33 3.18 11.43
C ILE A 210 -3.43 3.14 9.91
N LEU A 211 -2.27 3.15 9.26
CA LEU A 211 -2.15 2.98 7.81
C LEU A 211 -1.77 1.54 7.49
N TRP A 212 -2.36 0.95 6.46
CA TRP A 212 -1.95 -0.35 5.92
C TRP A 212 -1.16 -0.13 4.63
N ILE A 213 0.08 -0.61 4.59
CA ILE A 213 1.10 -0.24 3.60
C ILE A 213 1.57 -1.47 2.82
N ARG A 214 1.82 -1.28 1.52
CA ARG A 214 2.66 -2.15 0.68
C ARG A 214 4.01 -1.48 0.47
N TRP A 215 5.10 -2.11 0.89
CA TRP A 215 6.42 -1.49 0.87
C TRP A 215 7.15 -1.64 -0.46
N TYR A 216 7.91 -0.60 -0.80
CA TYR A 216 8.94 -0.65 -1.84
C TYR A 216 10.31 -0.93 -1.22
N ARG A 217 11.22 -1.46 -2.04
CA ARG A 217 12.65 -1.59 -1.75
C ARG A 217 13.44 -0.68 -2.68
N CYS A 218 14.49 -0.06 -2.15
CA CYS A 218 15.44 0.70 -2.96
C CYS A 218 16.32 -0.23 -3.78
N ASP A 219 16.61 0.15 -5.03
CA ASP A 219 17.50 -0.58 -5.90
C ASP A 219 18.96 -0.22 -5.58
N GLU A 220 19.58 -0.98 -4.67
CA GLU A 220 20.96 -0.79 -4.24
C GLU A 220 21.99 -1.00 -5.37
N SER A 221 21.60 -1.64 -6.48
CA SER A 221 22.47 -1.81 -7.65
C SER A 221 22.54 -0.55 -8.53
N TYR A 222 21.76 0.46 -8.20
CA TYR A 222 21.60 1.68 -8.99
C TYR A 222 22.17 2.89 -8.26
N GLU A 223 23.15 3.54 -8.89
CA GLU A 223 23.65 4.81 -8.40
C GLU A 223 22.57 5.90 -8.56
N SER A 224 22.24 6.55 -7.45
CA SER A 224 21.25 7.62 -7.41
C SER A 224 21.68 8.72 -6.44
N GLY A 225 20.96 9.84 -6.47
CA GLY A 225 21.24 11.00 -5.65
C GLY A 225 21.93 12.12 -6.42
N PHE A 226 22.37 13.14 -5.67
CA PHE A 226 22.85 14.40 -6.24
C PHE A 226 24.14 14.24 -7.04
N GLU A 227 25.06 13.39 -6.59
CA GLU A 227 26.32 13.10 -7.28
C GLU A 227 26.09 12.39 -8.62
N ALA A 228 25.24 11.35 -8.61
CA ALA A 228 24.87 10.60 -9.80
C ALA A 228 23.92 11.39 -10.73
N LYS A 229 23.29 12.48 -10.24
CA LYS A 229 22.25 13.26 -10.92
C LYS A 229 21.08 12.41 -11.41
N GLN A 230 20.76 11.37 -10.65
CA GLN A 230 19.75 10.38 -10.98
C GLN A 230 18.76 10.23 -9.81
N GLN A 231 17.47 10.12 -10.14
CA GLN A 231 16.43 9.91 -9.14
C GLN A 231 16.59 8.54 -8.48
N PRO A 232 16.28 8.39 -7.17
CA PRO A 232 16.25 7.07 -6.54
C PRO A 232 15.36 6.11 -7.34
N ARG A 233 15.84 4.88 -7.53
CA ARG A 233 15.10 3.82 -8.20
C ARG A 233 14.62 2.80 -7.17
N ILE A 234 13.35 2.43 -7.26
CA ILE A 234 12.67 1.54 -6.31
C ILE A 234 11.84 0.49 -7.04
N TYR A 235 11.46 -0.56 -6.34
CA TYR A 235 10.55 -1.60 -6.84
C TYR A 235 9.74 -2.19 -5.67
N PHE A 236 8.59 -2.79 -5.95
CA PHE A 236 7.81 -3.42 -4.88
C PHE A 236 8.58 -4.58 -4.25
N MET A 237 8.48 -4.70 -2.93
CA MET A 237 8.97 -5.90 -2.24
C MET A 237 8.23 -7.14 -2.75
N ASP A 238 8.93 -8.28 -2.71
CA ASP A 238 8.32 -9.58 -3.01
C ASP A 238 7.11 -9.76 -2.07
N PRO A 239 5.90 -9.98 -2.59
CA PRO A 239 4.70 -10.10 -1.75
C PRO A 239 4.75 -11.29 -0.76
N ARG A 240 5.67 -12.24 -0.96
CA ARG A 240 5.92 -13.37 -0.05
C ARG A 240 6.87 -13.02 1.09
N ASP A 241 7.58 -11.90 0.97
CA ASP A 241 8.40 -11.37 2.06
C ASP A 241 7.46 -10.93 3.19
N PRO A 242 7.62 -11.45 4.43
CA PRO A 242 6.79 -11.04 5.56
C PRO A 242 6.78 -9.53 5.81
N ALA A 243 7.81 -8.79 5.38
CA ALA A 243 7.88 -7.34 5.52
C ALA A 243 7.22 -6.56 4.38
N ALA A 244 6.71 -7.21 3.33
CA ALA A 244 6.14 -6.50 2.17
C ALA A 244 4.83 -5.77 2.48
N PHE A 245 4.05 -6.30 3.42
CA PHE A 245 2.80 -5.70 3.89
C PHE A 245 2.88 -5.49 5.39
N ASP A 246 2.68 -4.25 5.83
CA ASP A 246 2.68 -3.94 7.25
C ASP A 246 1.78 -2.75 7.59
N PHE A 247 1.64 -2.47 8.88
CA PHE A 247 0.95 -1.31 9.39
C PHE A 247 1.92 -0.23 9.85
N LEU A 248 1.52 1.03 9.69
CA LEU A 248 2.35 2.19 10.01
C LEU A 248 1.55 3.19 10.85
N ASP A 249 2.22 3.88 11.78
CA ASP A 249 1.66 5.07 12.43
C ASP A 249 1.69 6.24 11.46
N PRO A 250 0.56 6.92 11.23
CA PRO A 250 0.56 8.12 10.40
C PRO A 250 1.58 9.20 10.82
N ILE A 251 2.04 9.23 12.07
CA ILE A 251 3.08 10.17 12.53
C ILE A 251 4.46 9.90 11.91
N ASP A 252 4.72 8.67 11.46
CA ASP A 252 6.00 8.28 10.85
C ASP A 252 6.07 8.68 9.38
N VAL A 253 4.96 9.11 8.79
CA VAL A 253 4.89 9.59 7.41
C VAL A 253 5.46 11.00 7.33
N ILE A 254 6.51 11.19 6.55
CA ILE A 254 7.12 12.50 6.34
C ILE A 254 6.25 13.33 5.39
N ARG A 255 5.85 12.74 4.26
CA ARG A 255 5.10 13.40 3.18
C ARG A 255 4.60 12.41 2.12
N ALA A 256 3.76 12.88 1.21
CA ALA A 256 3.42 12.14 0.00
C ALA A 256 4.60 12.17 -0.99
N VAL A 257 4.64 11.19 -1.88
CA VAL A 257 5.66 11.12 -2.93
C VAL A 257 5.04 10.71 -4.26
N HIS A 258 5.64 11.17 -5.37
CA HIS A 258 5.19 10.77 -6.69
C HIS A 258 6.09 9.67 -7.25
N ILE A 259 5.55 8.46 -7.38
CA ILE A 259 6.26 7.32 -7.95
C ILE A 259 5.94 7.22 -9.44
N ILE A 260 6.99 7.21 -10.26
CA ILE A 260 6.88 7.18 -11.72
C ILE A 260 7.38 5.82 -12.23
N PRO A 261 6.57 5.05 -12.96
CA PRO A 261 7.05 3.87 -13.66
C PRO A 261 8.27 4.15 -14.53
N ALA A 262 9.28 3.30 -14.44
CA ALA A 262 10.46 3.41 -15.29
C ALA A 262 10.17 2.72 -16.63
N PHE A 263 9.45 3.40 -17.53
CA PHE A 263 8.91 2.86 -18.80
C PHE A 263 9.91 2.21 -19.76
N GLN A 264 11.22 2.39 -19.53
CA GLN A 264 12.27 1.70 -20.29
C GLN A 264 12.50 0.25 -19.85
N TYR A 265 12.05 -0.10 -18.64
CA TYR A 265 12.05 -1.45 -18.10
C TYR A 265 10.69 -2.08 -18.31
N SER A 266 10.68 -3.41 -18.37
CA SER A 266 9.46 -4.18 -18.53
C SER A 266 8.66 -4.27 -17.23
N ASP A 267 7.45 -4.82 -17.31
CA ASP A 267 6.68 -5.14 -16.10
C ASP A 267 7.32 -6.29 -15.32
N VAL A 268 6.97 -6.43 -14.03
CA VAL A 268 7.46 -7.51 -13.16
C VAL A 268 7.23 -8.89 -13.79
N GLU A 269 6.13 -9.08 -14.51
CA GLU A 269 5.81 -10.35 -15.18
C GLU A 269 6.86 -10.78 -16.22
N GLU A 270 7.47 -9.82 -16.92
CA GLU A 270 8.49 -10.10 -17.93
C GLU A 270 9.88 -10.30 -17.34
N GLU A 271 10.18 -9.72 -16.17
CA GLU A 271 11.47 -9.91 -15.47
C GLU A 271 11.48 -11.15 -14.59
N ASP A 272 10.43 -11.33 -13.78
CA ASP A 272 10.25 -12.47 -12.88
C ASP A 272 8.76 -12.72 -12.62
N ALA A 273 8.19 -13.63 -13.41
CA ALA A 273 6.79 -14.07 -13.27
C ALA A 273 6.43 -14.59 -11.85
N SER A 274 7.42 -14.98 -11.03
CA SER A 274 7.19 -15.44 -9.66
C SER A 274 6.92 -14.31 -8.66
N LEU A 275 7.26 -13.06 -9.01
CA LEU A 275 7.01 -11.86 -8.22
C LEU A 275 5.70 -11.16 -8.61
N VAL A 276 4.98 -11.68 -9.61
CA VAL A 276 3.72 -11.09 -10.08
C VAL A 276 2.69 -11.12 -8.97
N PHE A 277 2.28 -9.92 -8.57
CA PHE A 277 1.27 -9.75 -7.56
C PHE A 277 -0.13 -9.91 -8.17
N ALA A 278 -0.96 -10.74 -7.54
CA ALA A 278 -2.27 -11.13 -8.07
C ALA A 278 -3.14 -9.92 -8.46
N GLN A 279 -3.72 -9.96 -9.66
CA GLN A 279 -4.54 -8.88 -10.20
C GLN A 279 -5.82 -8.63 -9.37
N ASP A 280 -6.32 -9.66 -8.68
CA ASP A 280 -7.47 -9.61 -7.78
C ASP A 280 -7.07 -9.56 -6.30
N SER A 281 -5.84 -9.12 -6.02
CA SER A 281 -5.41 -8.91 -4.65
C SER A 281 -6.15 -7.74 -4.00
N ILE A 282 -6.47 -7.91 -2.72
CA ILE A 282 -7.05 -6.90 -1.85
C ILE A 282 -6.18 -5.66 -1.68
N ALA A 283 -4.87 -5.78 -1.92
CA ALA A 283 -3.93 -4.66 -1.84
C ALA A 283 -3.86 -3.82 -3.13
N ARG A 284 -4.57 -4.19 -4.20
CA ARG A 284 -4.73 -3.37 -5.41
C ARG A 284 -5.91 -2.42 -5.25
N VAL A 285 -5.62 -1.21 -4.78
CA VAL A 285 -6.61 -0.16 -4.52
C VAL A 285 -6.41 1.06 -5.40
N TYR A 286 -5.17 1.28 -5.84
CA TYR A 286 -4.79 2.39 -6.69
C TYR A 286 -5.54 2.33 -8.04
N GLU A 287 -6.10 3.46 -8.43
CA GLU A 287 -6.81 3.67 -9.68
C GLU A 287 -6.07 4.68 -10.54
N HIS A 288 -5.75 4.27 -11.76
CA HIS A 288 -5.20 5.17 -12.77
C HIS A 288 -6.33 5.67 -13.69
N ILE A 289 -6.12 6.85 -14.28
CA ILE A 289 -7.02 7.39 -15.29
C ILE A 289 -6.60 6.81 -16.64
N THR A 290 -7.53 6.13 -17.30
CA THR A 290 -7.32 5.60 -18.65
C THR A 290 -7.32 6.73 -19.69
N VAL A 291 -6.86 6.43 -20.90
CA VAL A 291 -6.93 7.35 -22.05
C VAL A 291 -8.37 7.82 -22.34
N PHE A 292 -9.38 7.07 -21.90
CA PHE A 292 -10.79 7.40 -22.05
C PHE A 292 -11.37 8.20 -20.88
N GLY A 293 -10.55 8.60 -19.90
CA GLY A 293 -10.97 9.36 -18.72
C GLY A 293 -11.69 8.52 -17.66
N THR A 294 -11.79 7.20 -17.85
CA THR A 294 -12.33 6.29 -16.84
C THR A 294 -11.27 5.94 -15.80
N ARG A 295 -11.69 5.62 -14.58
CA ARG A 295 -10.79 5.12 -13.54
C ARG A 295 -10.80 3.61 -13.54
N GLU A 296 -9.62 3.01 -13.62
CA GLU A 296 -9.42 1.56 -13.55
C GLU A 296 -8.40 1.23 -12.47
N ILE A 297 -8.66 0.17 -11.70
CA ILE A 297 -7.70 -0.35 -10.72
C ILE A 297 -6.46 -0.84 -11.47
N GLU A 298 -5.29 -0.49 -10.97
CA GLU A 298 -4.01 -0.97 -11.48
C GLU A 298 -3.89 -2.49 -11.27
N THR A 299 -3.69 -3.23 -12.36
CA THR A 299 -3.59 -4.70 -12.35
C THR A 299 -2.18 -5.24 -12.54
N GLU A 300 -1.23 -4.39 -12.93
CA GLU A 300 0.13 -4.76 -13.30
C GLU A 300 1.12 -3.94 -12.44
N ASP A 301 2.27 -4.52 -12.11
CA ASP A 301 3.32 -3.83 -11.37
C ASP A 301 4.53 -3.65 -12.31
N TRP A 302 5.07 -2.44 -12.33
CA TRP A 302 6.33 -2.15 -13.04
C TRP A 302 7.52 -2.73 -12.30
N SER A 303 8.50 -3.28 -13.02
CA SER A 303 9.68 -3.89 -12.39
C SER A 303 10.54 -2.88 -11.64
N ARG A 304 10.52 -1.63 -12.09
CA ARG A 304 11.28 -0.50 -11.55
C ARG A 304 10.46 0.78 -11.65
N ASN A 305 10.65 1.65 -10.67
CA ASN A 305 10.03 2.96 -10.58
C ASN A 305 11.07 3.99 -10.14
N TYR A 306 10.88 5.24 -10.53
CA TYR A 306 11.65 6.37 -10.06
C TYR A 306 10.88 7.17 -9.01
N VAL A 307 11.60 7.70 -8.04
CA VAL A 307 11.06 8.57 -7.00
C VAL A 307 11.16 10.02 -7.46
N ASN A 308 10.03 10.69 -7.56
CA ASN A 308 9.94 12.13 -7.81
C ASN A 308 9.37 12.84 -6.57
N MET A 309 10.14 13.79 -6.03
CA MET A 309 9.88 14.49 -4.76
C MET A 309 9.70 16.00 -4.94
#